data_AF-A0A7J4J8K8-F1
#
_entry.id   AF-A0A7J4J8K8-F1
#
_cell.length_a   1.000
_cell.length_b   1.000
_cell.length_c   1.000
_cell.angle_alpha   90.00
_cell.angle_beta   90.00
_cell.angle_gamma   90.00
#
_symmetry.space_group_name_H-M   'P 1'
#
loop_
_entity.id
_entity.type
_entity.pdbx_description
1 polymer ?
#
loop_
_entity_poly.entity_id
_entity_poly.type
_entity_poly.pdbx_seq_one_letter_code
_entity_poly.pdbx_strand_id
1 'polypeptide(L)'
;MAEQDRLQKLEQLKKMKVNPYPGAAFERSHQTKEIHDGFAKLENKKVSIAGRIMSIREHGKLAFADLEDYSGKIQLWLAEDSLKKQFKLLKAVERGDFLGVHGTVTKTKRGEVSVKADKIEV
;
A
#
# COMPACT_ATOMS: atom_id res chain seq x y z
N MET A 1 0.76 -15.55 28.65
CA MET A 1 1.60 -14.36 28.37
C MET A 1 1.48 -13.82 26.93
N ALA A 2 0.60 -14.35 26.06
CA ALA A 2 0.46 -13.86 24.67
C ALA A 2 -0.62 -12.77 24.48
N GLU A 3 -1.47 -12.54 25.47
CA GLU A 3 -2.66 -11.69 25.32
C GLU A 3 -2.39 -10.20 25.59
N GLN A 4 -1.37 -9.88 26.40
CA GLN A 4 -1.04 -8.50 26.80
C GLN A 4 -0.37 -7.69 25.68
N ASP A 5 0.40 -8.34 24.82
CA ASP A 5 1.09 -7.68 23.70
C ASP A 5 0.09 -7.15 22.66
N ARG A 6 -1.03 -7.87 22.48
CA ARG A 6 -2.12 -7.51 21.57
C ARG A 6 -2.87 -6.25 22.03
N LEU A 7 -3.05 -6.09 23.35
CA LEU A 7 -3.67 -4.88 23.93
C LEU A 7 -2.78 -3.65 23.76
N GLN A 8 -1.47 -3.78 23.96
CA GLN A 8 -0.56 -2.64 23.83
C GLN A 8 -0.45 -2.13 22.38
N LYS A 9 -0.47 -3.03 21.40
CA LYS A 9 -0.52 -2.66 19.97
C LYS A 9 -1.80 -1.90 19.61
N LEU A 10 -2.95 -2.35 20.13
CA LEU A 10 -4.25 -1.68 19.95
C LEU A 10 -4.27 -0.28 20.56
N GLU A 11 -3.67 -0.09 21.73
CA GLU A 11 -3.58 1.23 22.37
C GLU A 11 -2.63 2.19 21.61
N GLN A 12 -1.52 1.69 21.08
CA GLN A 12 -0.62 2.51 20.25
C GLN A 12 -1.29 2.95 18.93
N LEU A 13 -2.05 2.07 18.29
CA LEU A 13 -2.83 2.40 17.09
C LEU A 13 -3.89 3.47 17.38
N LYS A 14 -4.60 3.34 18.52
CA LYS A 14 -5.55 4.36 18.99
C LYS A 14 -4.88 5.71 19.29
N LYS A 15 -3.71 5.72 19.95
CA LYS A 15 -2.95 6.95 20.25
C LYS A 15 -2.46 7.67 19.00
N MET A 16 -2.21 6.96 17.90
CA MET A 16 -1.79 7.55 16.63
C MET A 16 -2.95 8.16 15.81
N LYS A 17 -4.21 8.15 16.29
CA LYS A 17 -5.40 8.52 15.49
C LYS A 17 -5.50 7.74 14.16
N VAL A 18 -4.88 6.57 14.09
CA VAL A 18 -5.03 5.64 12.97
C VAL A 18 -6.11 4.66 13.41
N ASN A 19 -7.28 4.77 12.79
CA ASN A 19 -8.41 3.91 13.12
C ASN A 19 -8.13 2.51 12.55
N PRO A 20 -7.93 1.46 13.37
CA PRO A 20 -7.57 0.11 12.89
C PRO A 20 -8.74 -0.61 12.20
N TYR A 21 -9.94 0.00 12.25
CA TYR A 21 -11.11 -0.40 11.49
C TYR A 21 -11.70 0.88 10.89
N PRO A 22 -11.28 1.32 9.70
CA PRO A 22 -12.10 2.26 8.97
C PRO A 22 -13.45 1.56 8.74
N GLY A 23 -14.50 2.04 9.39
CA GLY A 23 -15.88 1.61 9.10
C GLY A 23 -16.31 1.89 7.65
N ALA A 24 -15.45 2.51 6.86
CA ALA A 24 -15.57 2.65 5.43
C ALA A 24 -14.77 1.52 4.76
N ALA A 25 -15.45 0.64 4.02
CA ALA A 25 -14.79 -0.27 3.11
C ALA A 25 -13.80 0.52 2.25
N PHE A 26 -12.54 0.08 2.17
CA PHE A 26 -11.55 0.73 1.32
C PHE A 26 -12.11 0.79 -0.12
N GLU A 27 -12.39 1.99 -0.61
CA GLU A 27 -12.92 2.19 -1.96
C GLU A 27 -11.82 1.99 -2.99
N ARG A 28 -11.61 0.73 -3.37
CA ARG A 28 -10.78 0.39 -4.53
C ARG A 28 -11.42 0.95 -5.80
N SER A 29 -10.70 1.81 -6.50
CA SER A 29 -11.18 2.43 -7.74
C SER A 29 -10.94 1.55 -8.95
N HIS A 30 -9.86 0.76 -8.93
CA HIS A 30 -9.45 -0.10 -10.04
C HIS A 30 -8.84 -1.41 -9.50
N GLN A 31 -8.86 -2.45 -10.31
CA GLN A 31 -8.13 -3.69 -10.03
C GLN A 31 -6.74 -3.67 -10.67
N THR A 32 -5.82 -4.45 -10.12
CA THR A 32 -4.46 -4.61 -10.65
C THR A 32 -4.42 -4.93 -12.14
N LYS A 33 -5.29 -5.83 -12.60
CA LYS A 33 -5.38 -6.23 -14.01
C LYS A 33 -5.84 -5.09 -14.91
N GLU A 34 -6.78 -4.25 -14.44
CA GLU A 34 -7.24 -3.07 -15.19
C GLU A 34 -6.14 -2.02 -15.32
N ILE A 35 -5.28 -1.88 -14.30
CA ILE A 35 -4.12 -0.98 -14.37
C ILE A 35 -3.09 -1.49 -15.37
N HIS A 36 -2.88 -2.81 -15.43
CA HIS A 36 -1.97 -3.43 -16.39
C HIS A 36 -2.49 -3.31 -17.83
N ASP A 37 -3.76 -3.66 -18.06
CA ASP A 37 -4.38 -3.67 -19.40
C ASP A 37 -4.66 -2.24 -19.90
N GLY A 38 -5.13 -1.37 -18.99
CA GLY A 38 -5.47 0.03 -19.24
C GLY A 38 -4.34 1.02 -19.02
N PHE A 39 -3.09 0.57 -18.86
CA PHE A 39 -1.95 1.44 -18.52
C PHE A 39 -1.87 2.68 -19.42
N ALA A 40 -2.04 2.53 -20.73
CA ALA A 40 -1.97 3.64 -21.69
C ALA A 40 -3.00 4.76 -21.44
N LYS A 41 -4.14 4.45 -20.80
CA LYS A 41 -5.19 5.42 -20.45
C LYS A 41 -5.13 5.87 -18.99
N LEU A 42 -4.48 5.07 -18.14
CA LEU A 42 -4.37 5.27 -16.71
C LEU A 42 -3.01 5.85 -16.29
N GLU A 43 -2.03 5.95 -17.19
CA GLU A 43 -0.75 6.60 -16.93
C GLU A 43 -0.98 8.01 -16.38
N ASN A 44 -0.28 8.35 -15.29
CA ASN A 44 -0.45 9.60 -14.54
C ASN A 44 -1.84 9.81 -13.89
N LYS A 45 -2.75 8.83 -13.90
CA LYS A 45 -4.00 8.90 -13.14
C LYS A 45 -3.85 8.38 -11.72
N LYS A 46 -4.62 9.01 -10.83
CA LYS A 46 -4.78 8.55 -9.44
C LYS A 46 -5.66 7.31 -9.42
N VAL A 47 -5.19 6.27 -8.74
CA VAL A 47 -5.86 5.01 -8.54
C VAL A 47 -5.79 4.61 -7.07
N SER A 48 -6.78 3.83 -6.65
CA SER A 48 -6.89 3.30 -5.30
C SER A 48 -6.99 1.79 -5.43
N ILE A 49 -6.03 1.06 -4.88
CA ILE A 49 -5.98 -0.40 -4.92
C ILE A 49 -5.78 -0.96 -3.52
N ALA A 50 -6.35 -2.11 -3.26
CA ALA A 50 -6.08 -2.85 -2.03
C ALA A 50 -5.76 -4.29 -2.39
N GLY A 51 -4.89 -4.91 -1.60
CA GLY A 51 -4.47 -6.29 -1.80
C GLY A 51 -3.56 -6.74 -0.68
N ARG A 52 -3.05 -7.97 -0.79
CA ARG A 52 -2.08 -8.53 0.15
C ARG A 52 -0.67 -8.19 -0.28
N ILE A 53 0.17 -7.86 0.70
CA ILE A 53 1.58 -7.69 0.43
C ILE A 53 2.26 -9.04 0.30
N MET A 54 2.83 -9.30 -0.87
CA MET A 54 3.60 -10.51 -1.13
C MET A 54 5.08 -10.35 -0.82
N SER A 55 5.63 -9.15 -0.98
CA SER A 55 7.04 -8.86 -0.68
C SER A 55 7.24 -7.37 -0.44
N ILE A 56 8.18 -7.01 0.43
CA ILE A 56 8.59 -5.63 0.69
C ILE A 56 10.12 -5.59 0.58
N ARG A 57 10.62 -4.61 -0.18
CA ARG A 57 12.04 -4.35 -0.40
C ARG A 57 12.33 -2.91 0.00
N GLU A 58 12.94 -2.72 1.15
CA GLU A 58 13.29 -1.41 1.67
C GLU A 58 14.70 -1.00 1.21
N HIS A 59 14.81 0.21 0.69
CA HIS A 59 16.03 0.87 0.22
C HIS A 59 16.20 2.22 0.95
N GLY A 60 16.24 2.18 2.28
CA GLY A 60 16.40 3.38 3.11
C GLY A 60 15.20 4.31 3.04
N LYS A 61 15.26 5.34 2.18
CA LYS A 61 14.18 6.34 1.98
C LYS A 61 13.16 5.97 0.89
N LEU A 62 13.38 4.85 0.22
CA LEU A 62 12.45 4.25 -0.73
C LEU A 62 12.14 2.83 -0.29
N ALA A 63 10.95 2.34 -0.61
CA ALA A 63 10.59 0.95 -0.54
C ALA A 63 9.80 0.54 -1.78
N PHE A 64 9.97 -0.71 -2.19
CA PHE A 64 9.17 -1.34 -3.23
C PHE A 64 8.43 -2.52 -2.65
N ALA A 65 7.12 -2.55 -2.77
CA ALA A 65 6.32 -3.67 -2.31
C ALA A 65 5.57 -4.30 -3.48
N ASP A 66 5.41 -5.61 -3.45
CA ASP A 66 4.53 -6.33 -4.38
C ASP A 66 3.18 -6.51 -3.70
N LEU A 67 2.14 -5.94 -4.30
CA LEU A 67 0.77 -6.05 -3.84
C LEU A 67 0.00 -6.97 -4.78
N GLU A 68 -0.60 -8.01 -4.22
CA GLU A 68 -1.41 -8.99 -4.93
C GLU A 68 -2.87 -8.84 -4.52
N ASP A 69 -3.71 -8.55 -5.51
CA ASP A 69 -5.16 -8.61 -5.40
C ASP A 69 -5.67 -9.84 -6.16
N TYR A 70 -6.96 -10.15 -6.05
CA TYR A 70 -7.61 -11.26 -6.76
C TYR A 70 -7.34 -11.26 -8.28
N SER A 71 -7.20 -10.07 -8.87
CA SER A 71 -6.96 -9.90 -10.30
C SER A 71 -5.50 -10.01 -10.74
N GLY A 72 -4.53 -9.94 -9.82
CA GLY A 72 -3.11 -10.05 -10.12
C GLY A 72 -2.21 -9.25 -9.19
N LYS A 73 -0.91 -9.26 -9.50
CA LYS A 73 0.15 -8.59 -8.75
C LYS A 73 0.61 -7.28 -9.40
N ILE A 74 0.94 -6.28 -8.60
CA ILE A 74 1.46 -4.99 -9.03
C ILE A 74 2.53 -4.49 -8.08
N GLN A 75 3.56 -3.86 -8.65
CA GLN A 75 4.60 -3.23 -7.88
C GLN A 75 4.16 -1.86 -7.37
N LEU A 76 4.32 -1.64 -6.08
CA LEU A 76 4.14 -0.38 -5.39
C LEU A 76 5.48 0.33 -5.26
N TRP A 77 5.49 1.61 -5.60
CA TRP A 77 6.59 2.51 -5.32
C TRP A 77 6.23 3.38 -4.12
N LEU A 78 6.87 3.09 -3.00
CA LEU A 78 6.68 3.78 -1.73
C LEU A 78 7.91 4.67 -1.49
N ALA A 79 7.73 5.99 -1.53
CA ALA A 79 8.82 6.93 -1.24
C ALA A 79 8.53 7.66 0.08
N GLU A 80 9.55 7.82 0.93
CA GLU A 80 9.42 8.59 2.17
C GLU A 80 8.95 10.04 1.90
N ASP A 81 9.38 10.62 0.78
CA ASP A 81 8.97 11.96 0.36
C ASP A 81 7.45 12.09 0.10
N SER A 82 6.85 11.05 -0.50
CA SER A 82 5.41 11.01 -0.80
C SER A 82 4.58 10.63 0.43
N LEU A 83 4.98 9.58 1.15
CA LEU A 83 4.22 9.06 2.29
C LEU A 83 4.47 9.83 3.59
N LYS A 84 5.59 10.53 3.70
CA LYS A 84 6.03 11.30 4.87
C LYS A 84 5.85 10.51 6.17
N LYS A 85 4.89 10.90 7.02
CA LYS A 85 4.62 10.24 8.31
C LYS A 85 4.11 8.80 8.14
N GLN A 86 3.42 8.50 7.04
CA GLN A 86 2.92 7.16 6.74
C GLN A 86 4.01 6.17 6.33
N PHE A 87 5.20 6.65 5.95
CA PHE A 87 6.33 5.77 5.66
C PHE A 87 6.69 4.88 6.86
N LYS A 88 6.45 5.36 8.10
CA LYS A 88 6.64 4.56 9.32
C LYS A 88 5.66 3.39 9.45
N LEU A 89 4.49 3.46 8.80
CA LEU A 89 3.53 2.35 8.78
C LEU A 89 4.11 1.14 8.04
N LEU A 90 4.98 1.33 7.04
CA LEU A 90 5.63 0.22 6.33
C LEU A 90 6.44 -0.69 7.26
N LYS A 91 6.94 -0.18 8.39
CA LYS A 91 7.62 -1.00 9.41
C LYS A 91 6.66 -1.87 10.22
N ALA A 92 5.38 -1.51 10.27
CA ALA A 92 4.35 -2.27 10.95
C ALA A 92 3.63 -3.24 10.01
N VAL A 93 3.81 -3.09 8.70
CA VAL A 93 3.21 -3.96 7.69
C VAL A 93 4.15 -5.11 7.39
N GLU A 94 3.63 -6.34 7.51
CA GLU A 94 4.38 -7.53 7.21
C GLU A 94 3.87 -8.20 5.92
N ARG A 95 4.65 -9.15 5.40
CA ARG A 95 4.19 -9.97 4.27
C ARG A 95 2.96 -10.76 4.70
N GLY A 96 1.88 -10.66 3.92
CA GLY A 96 0.60 -11.32 4.17
C GLY A 96 -0.48 -10.39 4.72
N ASP A 97 -0.13 -9.19 5.19
CA ASP A 97 -1.10 -8.16 5.56
C ASP A 97 -1.79 -7.56 4.34
N PHE A 98 -3.01 -7.08 4.56
CA PHE A 98 -3.73 -6.30 3.58
C PHE A 98 -3.28 -4.84 3.67
N LEU A 99 -3.00 -4.25 2.52
CA LEU A 99 -2.66 -2.83 2.40
C LEU A 99 -3.54 -2.20 1.33
N GLY A 100 -4.22 -1.12 1.70
CA GLY A 100 -4.83 -0.17 0.80
C GLY A 100 -3.81 0.90 0.39
N VAL A 101 -3.72 1.18 -0.90
CA VAL A 101 -2.80 2.16 -1.47
C VAL A 101 -3.56 3.09 -2.40
N HIS A 102 -3.47 4.38 -2.13
CA HIS A 102 -3.84 5.42 -3.07
C HIS A 102 -2.58 6.00 -3.67
N GLY A 103 -2.52 6.04 -4.99
CA GLY A 103 -1.33 6.47 -5.69
C GLY A 103 -1.58 6.80 -7.13
N THR A 104 -0.51 7.08 -7.86
CA THR A 104 -0.58 7.39 -9.29
C THR A 104 0.05 6.26 -10.08
N VAL A 105 -0.64 5.79 -11.13
CA VAL A 105 -0.08 4.79 -12.04
C VAL A 105 1.08 5.40 -12.81
N THR A 106 2.22 4.72 -12.77
CA THR A 106 3.45 5.13 -13.43
C THR A 106 4.17 3.93 -14.03
N LYS A 107 5.08 4.18 -14.97
CA LYS A 107 5.98 3.15 -15.48
C LYS A 107 7.36 3.35 -14.87
N THR A 108 7.97 2.26 -14.44
CA THR A 108 9.40 2.27 -14.14
C THR A 108 10.20 2.42 -15.44
N LYS A 109 11.48 2.84 -15.32
CA LYS A 109 12.40 2.93 -16.48
C LYS A 109 12.57 1.60 -17.23
N ARG A 110 12.26 0.47 -16.59
CA ARG A 110 12.31 -0.88 -17.19
C ARG A 110 11.03 -1.27 -17.94
N GLY A 111 10.02 -0.40 -17.95
CA GLY A 111 8.75 -0.67 -18.60
C GLY A 111 7.76 -1.48 -17.75
N GLU A 112 8.06 -1.69 -16.46
CA GLU A 112 7.13 -2.34 -15.52
C GLU A 112 6.11 -1.33 -14.99
N VAL A 113 4.83 -1.71 -15.04
CA VAL A 113 3.72 -0.93 -14.49
C VAL A 113 3.83 -0.92 -12.97
N SER A 114 3.77 0.26 -12.37
CA SER A 114 3.87 0.43 -10.93
C SER A 114 2.96 1.54 -10.43
N VAL A 115 2.58 1.49 -9.16
CA VAL A 115 1.78 2.55 -8.55
C VAL A 115 2.64 3.32 -7.57
N LYS A 116 2.85 4.61 -7.83
CA LYS A 116 3.50 5.52 -6.89
C LYS A 116 2.52 5.84 -5.78
N ALA A 117 2.75 5.25 -4.61
CA ALA A 117 1.90 5.44 -3.44
C ALA A 117 2.05 6.87 -2.90
N ASP A 118 0.91 7.57 -2.85
CA ASP A 118 0.78 8.89 -2.23
C ASP A 118 0.26 8.76 -0.80
N LYS A 119 -0.63 7.77 -0.57
CA LYS A 119 -1.21 7.45 0.74
C LYS A 119 -1.35 5.94 0.89
N ILE A 120 -1.07 5.42 2.08
CA ILE A 120 -1.29 4.01 2.44
C ILE A 120 -2.20 3.89 3.66
N GLU A 121 -3.00 2.83 3.68
CA GLU A 121 -3.98 2.50 4.71
C GLU A 121 -3.89 1.00 5.00
N VAL A 122 -3.75 0.64 6.28
CA VAL A 122 -3.68 -0.75 6.78
C VAL A 122 -4.97 -1.12 7.47
#